data_AF-A0A7S0N469-F1
#
_entry.id   AF-A0A7S0N469-F1
#
_cell.length_a   1.000
_cell.length_b   1.000
_cell.length_c   1.000
_cell.angle_alpha   90.00
_cell.angle_beta   90.00
_cell.angle_gamma   90.00
#
_symmetry.space_group_name_H-M   'P 1'
#
loop_
_entity.id
_entity.type
_entity.pdbx_description
1 polymer ?
#
loop_
_entity_poly.entity_id
_entity_poly.type
_entity_poly.pdbx_seq_one_letter_code
_entity_poly.pdbx_strand_id
1 'polypeptide(L)'
;SGASMACIERGRCVDTTMGMTPLAGMVMGTRSGDVDPGIPLHLAQSMGLSMREVDTMLNKDSGLLGLCGSSDMREVEEAALRGDKDALLAERVFVQRVRKYVGSYLVRLHGEVDALV
;
A
#
# COMPACT_ATOMS: atom_id res chain seq x y z
N SER A 1 -9.67 -5.62 -3.55
CA SER A 1 -8.50 -6.53 -3.46
C SER A 1 -7.59 -6.10 -2.29
N GLY A 2 -6.57 -6.89 -1.94
CA GLY A 2 -5.59 -6.60 -0.89
C GLY A 2 -4.21 -7.12 -1.22
N ALA A 3 -3.17 -6.52 -0.64
CA ALA A 3 -1.78 -6.92 -0.84
C ALA A 3 -1.04 -6.90 0.50
N SER A 4 -0.20 -7.90 0.74
CA SER A 4 0.73 -7.94 1.86
C SER A 4 2.01 -8.68 1.44
N MET A 5 3.09 -8.45 2.17
CA MET A 5 4.32 -9.24 2.05
C MET A 5 4.64 -9.89 3.39
N ALA A 6 5.33 -11.02 3.35
CA ALA A 6 5.82 -11.73 4.52
C ALA A 6 7.31 -12.03 4.34
N CYS A 7 8.09 -11.81 5.40
CA CYS A 7 9.49 -12.17 5.48
C CYS A 7 9.60 -13.56 6.12
N ILE A 8 10.13 -14.54 5.38
CA ILE A 8 10.24 -15.93 5.85
C ILE A 8 11.70 -16.29 6.09
N GLU A 9 12.02 -16.75 7.29
CA GLU A 9 13.35 -17.24 7.67
C GLU A 9 13.22 -18.69 8.16
N ARG A 10 13.88 -19.63 7.46
CA ARG A 10 13.89 -21.07 7.80
C ARG A 10 12.48 -21.63 8.05
N GLY A 11 11.54 -21.28 7.18
CA GLY A 11 10.14 -21.72 7.24
C GLY A 11 9.27 -21.01 8.28
N ARG A 12 9.77 -19.97 8.97
CA ARG A 12 8.99 -19.16 9.91
C ARG A 12 8.80 -17.74 9.39
N CYS A 13 7.58 -17.23 9.52
CA CYS A 13 7.30 -15.81 9.28
C CYS A 13 7.91 -14.98 10.41
N VAL A 14 8.89 -14.13 10.08
CA VAL A 14 9.59 -13.25 11.03
C VAL A 14 9.16 -11.80 10.93
N ASP A 15 8.43 -11.42 9.87
CA ASP A 15 7.85 -10.10 9.66
C ASP A 15 6.71 -10.17 8.61
N THR A 16 5.72 -9.28 8.70
CA THR A 16 4.64 -9.14 7.72
C THR A 16 4.14 -7.70 7.66
N THR A 17 3.70 -7.24 6.48
CA THR A 17 3.39 -5.82 6.27
C THR A 17 2.03 -5.39 6.82
N MET A 18 1.07 -6.31 6.94
CA MET A 18 -0.21 -6.01 7.60
C MET A 18 -0.01 -6.02 9.12
N GLY A 19 -0.72 -5.13 9.81
CA GLY A 19 -0.61 -4.97 11.25
C GLY A 19 -1.79 -5.59 11.99
N MET A 20 -2.21 -4.92 13.06
CA MET A 20 -3.43 -5.27 13.80
C MET A 20 -4.67 -5.33 12.88
N THR A 21 -4.69 -4.54 11.82
CA THR A 21 -5.73 -4.56 10.78
C THR A 21 -5.11 -4.76 9.40
N PRO A 22 -5.91 -5.17 8.40
CA PRO A 22 -5.46 -5.28 7.01
C PRO A 22 -5.19 -3.94 6.30
N LEU A 23 -5.22 -2.80 7.01
CA LEU A 23 -5.02 -1.47 6.42
C LEU A 23 -3.53 -1.12 6.28
N ALA A 24 -2.71 -1.51 7.27
CA ALA A 24 -1.27 -1.26 7.24
C ALA A 24 -0.60 -2.06 6.10
N GLY A 25 0.54 -1.55 5.64
CA GLY A 25 1.36 -2.24 4.68
C GLY A 25 1.37 -1.60 3.30
N MET A 26 1.14 -2.45 2.31
CA MET A 26 1.15 -2.14 0.89
C MET A 26 0.05 -1.16 0.49
N VAL A 27 0.31 -0.37 -0.55
CA VAL A 27 -0.76 0.28 -1.33
C VAL A 27 -1.60 -0.84 -1.95
N MET A 28 -2.92 -0.72 -1.89
CA MET A 28 -3.83 -1.75 -2.41
C MET A 28 -4.87 -1.12 -3.36
N GLY A 29 -5.83 -1.91 -3.85
CA GLY A 29 -6.85 -1.40 -4.77
C GLY A 29 -7.65 -0.22 -4.19
N THR A 30 -8.16 -0.34 -2.96
CA THR A 30 -8.98 0.70 -2.30
C THR A 30 -8.44 1.16 -0.94
N ARG A 31 -7.41 0.48 -0.43
CA ARG A 31 -6.80 0.75 0.88
C ARG A 31 -5.52 1.56 0.71
N SER A 32 -5.30 2.51 1.61
CA SER A 32 -4.14 3.39 1.58
C SER A 32 -2.80 2.65 1.76
N GLY A 33 -2.78 1.58 2.55
CA GLY A 33 -1.53 1.08 3.12
C GLY A 33 -1.01 2.03 4.19
N ASP A 34 0.29 1.95 4.49
CA ASP A 34 0.95 2.90 5.40
C ASP A 34 0.78 4.35 4.96
N VAL A 35 0.39 5.18 5.91
CA VAL A 35 0.29 6.64 5.84
C VAL A 35 0.84 7.22 7.14
N ASP A 36 1.15 8.51 7.14
CA ASP A 36 1.53 9.21 8.37
C ASP A 36 0.38 9.12 9.41
N PRO A 37 0.63 8.68 10.66
CA PRO A 37 -0.40 8.61 11.70
C PRO A 37 -1.02 9.97 12.05
N GLY A 38 -0.40 11.09 11.67
CA GLY A 38 -0.97 12.44 11.80
C GLY A 38 -2.06 12.76 10.76
N ILE A 39 -2.12 12.05 9.63
CA ILE A 39 -3.10 12.31 8.56
C ILE A 39 -4.56 12.12 9.07
N PRO A 40 -4.93 11.02 9.73
CA PRO A 40 -6.28 10.86 10.28
C PRO A 40 -6.71 12.02 11.19
N LEU A 41 -5.81 12.48 12.06
CA LEU A 41 -6.07 13.62 12.95
C LEU A 41 -6.22 14.91 12.16
N HIS A 42 -5.35 15.16 11.18
CA HIS A 42 -5.42 16.33 10.33
C HIS A 42 -6.74 16.40 9.56
N LEU A 43 -7.17 15.28 8.96
CA LEU A 43 -8.45 15.15 8.27
C LEU A 43 -9.64 15.44 9.19
N ALA A 44 -9.62 14.87 10.40
CA ALA A 44 -10.70 15.11 11.36
C ALA A 44 -10.77 16.58 11.82
N GLN A 45 -9.62 17.19 12.13
CA GLN A 45 -9.57 18.54 12.69
C GLN A 45 -9.73 19.63 11.64
N SER A 46 -9.12 19.46 10.45
CA SER A 46 -9.04 20.50 9.43
C SER A 46 -10.14 20.39 8.39
N MET A 47 -10.62 19.19 8.11
CA MET A 47 -11.70 18.94 7.14
C MET A 47 -13.03 18.57 7.81
N GLY A 48 -13.06 18.45 9.15
CA GLY A 48 -14.27 18.14 9.90
C GLY A 48 -14.79 16.71 9.71
N LEU A 49 -13.95 15.80 9.19
CA LEU A 49 -14.35 14.42 8.96
C LEU A 49 -14.50 13.66 10.28
N SER A 50 -15.59 12.91 10.42
CA SER A 50 -15.77 11.97 11.51
C SER A 50 -14.77 10.81 11.40
N MET A 51 -14.49 10.15 12.53
CA MET A 51 -13.63 8.96 12.56
C MET A 51 -14.10 7.88 11.58
N ARG A 52 -15.41 7.75 11.37
CA ARG A 52 -16.01 6.78 10.44
C ARG A 52 -15.77 7.16 8.98
N GLU A 53 -15.83 8.46 8.65
CA GLU A 53 -15.52 8.95 7.31
C GLU A 53 -14.03 8.79 7.01
N VAL A 54 -13.15 9.07 7.96
CA VAL A 54 -11.71 8.83 7.81
C VAL A 54 -11.42 7.34 7.62
N ASP A 55 -12.02 6.47 8.44
CA ASP A 55 -11.88 5.01 8.27
C ASP A 55 -12.38 4.53 6.91
N THR A 56 -13.52 5.05 6.46
CA THR A 56 -14.09 4.74 5.14
C THR A 56 -13.13 5.19 4.04
N MET A 57 -12.64 6.43 4.10
CA MET A 57 -11.71 6.99 3.14
C MET A 57 -10.45 6.13 3.03
N LEU A 58 -9.83 5.75 4.15
CA LEU A 58 -8.61 4.95 4.16
C LEU A 58 -8.81 3.51 3.66
N ASN A 59 -10.00 2.93 3.84
CA ASN A 59 -10.28 1.54 3.47
C ASN A 59 -10.94 1.36 2.10
N LYS A 60 -11.71 2.34 1.64
CA LYS A 60 -12.63 2.22 0.49
C LYS A 60 -12.33 3.21 -0.62
N ASP A 61 -11.79 4.39 -0.30
CA ASP A 61 -11.66 5.49 -1.26
C ASP A 61 -10.18 5.88 -1.49
N SER A 62 -9.24 5.05 -1.03
CA SER A 62 -7.79 5.29 -1.11
C SER A 62 -7.12 4.29 -2.07
N GLY A 63 -5.79 4.15 -1.96
CA GLY A 63 -5.04 3.18 -2.75
C GLY A 63 -5.01 3.55 -4.23
N LEU A 64 -5.00 2.54 -5.10
CA LEU A 64 -5.04 2.76 -6.56
C LEU A 64 -6.29 3.54 -6.98
N LEU A 65 -7.45 3.23 -6.38
CA LEU A 65 -8.71 3.89 -6.67
C LEU A 65 -8.62 5.39 -6.37
N GLY A 66 -8.12 5.74 -5.18
CA GLY A 66 -7.96 7.14 -4.79
C GLY A 66 -6.89 7.88 -5.61
N LEU A 67 -5.94 7.17 -6.21
CA LEU A 67 -4.84 7.77 -6.99
C LEU A 67 -5.18 7.96 -8.46
N CYS A 68 -5.94 7.04 -9.08
CA CYS A 68 -6.17 7.04 -10.52
C CYS A 68 -7.57 6.58 -10.96
N GLY A 69 -8.49 6.36 -10.02
CA GLY A 69 -9.88 6.01 -10.33
C GLY A 69 -10.13 4.53 -10.65
N SER A 70 -9.11 3.67 -10.68
CA SER A 70 -9.28 2.21 -10.76
C SER A 70 -8.66 1.49 -9.57
N SER A 71 -9.34 0.45 -9.10
CA SER A 71 -8.86 -0.43 -8.02
C SER A 71 -8.18 -1.71 -8.54
N ASP A 72 -8.16 -1.91 -9.86
CA ASP A 72 -7.59 -3.08 -10.53
C ASP A 72 -6.25 -2.72 -11.18
N MET A 73 -5.17 -3.34 -10.73
CA MET A 73 -3.83 -3.05 -11.25
C MET A 73 -3.72 -3.30 -12.76
N ARG A 74 -4.48 -4.24 -13.31
CA ARG A 74 -4.44 -4.52 -14.76
C ARG A 74 -4.92 -3.33 -15.57
N GLU A 75 -6.01 -2.70 -15.12
CA GLU A 75 -6.53 -1.49 -15.75
C GLU A 75 -5.58 -0.31 -15.57
N VAL A 76 -4.94 -0.20 -14.40
CA VAL A 76 -3.92 0.81 -14.11
C VAL A 76 -2.70 0.67 -15.04
N GLU A 77 -2.15 -0.54 -15.18
CA GLU A 77 -1.03 -0.83 -16.08
C GLU A 77 -1.39 -0.51 -17.54
N GLU A 78 -2.57 -0.94 -18.00
CA GLU A 78 -3.03 -0.62 -19.35
C GLU A 78 -3.20 0.89 -19.58
N ALA A 79 -3.75 1.62 -18.61
CA ALA A 79 -3.90 3.07 -18.68
C ALA A 79 -2.53 3.77 -18.66
N ALA A 80 -1.61 3.32 -17.82
CA ALA A 80 -0.25 3.82 -17.75
C ALA A 80 0.50 3.61 -19.08
N LEU A 81 0.35 2.45 -19.72
CA LEU A 81 0.90 2.17 -21.05
C LEU A 81 0.33 3.08 -22.14
N ARG A 82 -0.93 3.53 -22.00
CA ARG A 82 -1.55 4.53 -22.87
C ARG A 82 -1.16 5.97 -22.54
N GLY A 83 -0.33 6.19 -21.53
CA GLY A 83 0.19 7.51 -21.14
C GLY A 83 -0.68 8.28 -20.16
N ASP A 84 -1.64 7.62 -19.48
CA ASP A 84 -2.40 8.24 -18.40
C ASP A 84 -1.46 8.60 -17.23
N LYS A 85 -1.45 9.89 -16.86
CA LYS A 85 -0.52 10.42 -15.86
C LYS A 85 -0.83 9.96 -14.44
N ASP A 86 -2.12 9.82 -14.12
CA ASP A 86 -2.57 9.45 -12.79
C ASP A 86 -2.35 7.94 -12.58
N ALA A 87 -2.61 7.13 -13.63
CA ALA A 87 -2.27 5.71 -13.62
C ALA A 87 -0.75 5.48 -13.48
N LEU A 88 0.08 6.24 -14.23
CA LEU A 88 1.54 6.20 -14.08
C LEU A 88 2.00 6.60 -12.68
N LEU A 89 1.33 7.55 -12.03
CA LEU A 89 1.63 7.93 -10.65
C LEU A 89 1.24 6.80 -9.67
N ALA A 90 0.04 6.24 -9.83
CA ALA A 90 -0.47 5.16 -8.99
C ALA A 90 0.43 3.93 -9.04
N GLU A 91 0.84 3.50 -10.24
CA GLU A 91 1.79 2.42 -10.45
C GLU A 91 3.14 2.71 -9.75
N ARG A 92 3.71 3.91 -9.94
CA ARG A 92 4.98 4.29 -9.30
C ARG A 92 4.88 4.31 -7.77
N VAL A 93 3.78 4.78 -7.21
CA VAL A 93 3.54 4.79 -5.76
C VAL A 93 3.47 3.35 -5.24
N PHE A 94 2.76 2.47 -5.95
CA PHE A 94 2.68 1.05 -5.61
C PHE A 94 4.06 0.37 -5.66
N VAL A 95 4.80 0.51 -6.77
CA VAL A 95 6.15 -0.06 -6.94
C VAL A 95 7.12 0.50 -5.91
N GLN A 96 7.05 1.79 -5.59
CA GLN A 96 7.89 2.38 -4.56
C GLN A 96 7.61 1.78 -3.17
N ARG A 97 6.35 1.47 -2.86
CA ARG A 97 5.99 0.79 -1.61
C ARG A 97 6.53 -0.65 -1.60
N VAL A 98 6.42 -1.39 -2.71
CA VAL A 98 7.03 -2.73 -2.87
C VAL A 98 8.52 -2.66 -2.56
N ARG A 99 9.25 -1.74 -3.20
CA ARG A 99 10.70 -1.59 -3.04
C ARG A 99 11.11 -1.31 -1.59
N LYS A 100 10.34 -0.49 -0.87
CA LYS A 100 10.60 -0.19 0.55
C LYS A 100 10.52 -1.44 1.43
N TYR A 101 9.47 -2.25 1.31
CA TYR A 101 9.36 -3.46 2.12
C TYR A 101 10.36 -4.54 1.72
N VAL A 102 10.59 -4.74 0.42
CA VAL A 102 11.63 -5.67 -0.05
C VAL A 102 12.99 -5.26 0.52
N GLY A 103 13.34 -3.96 0.49
CA GLY A 103 14.57 -3.46 1.09
C GLY A 103 14.64 -3.70 2.61
N SER A 104 13.54 -3.45 3.33
CA SER A 104 13.44 -3.71 4.78
C SER A 104 13.68 -5.20 5.10
N TYR A 105 13.04 -6.09 4.35
CA TYR A 105 13.14 -7.53 4.56
C TYR A 105 14.49 -8.10 4.12
N LEU A 106 15.11 -7.55 3.09
CA LEU A 106 16.49 -7.89 2.70
C LEU A 106 17.46 -7.59 3.86
N VAL A 107 17.33 -6.44 4.51
CA VAL A 107 18.15 -6.10 5.69
C VAL A 107 17.82 -7.01 6.87
N ARG A 108 16.53 -7.33 7.08
CA ARG A 108 16.09 -8.24 8.15
C ARG A 108 16.66 -9.66 8.01
N LEU A 109 16.88 -10.11 6.77
CA LEU A 109 17.49 -11.39 6.41
C LEU A 109 19.01 -11.30 6.22
N HIS A 110 19.64 -10.20 6.67
CA HIS A 110 21.09 -10.01 6.60
C HIS A 110 21.67 -10.07 5.16
N GLY A 111 20.85 -9.77 4.15
CA GLY A 111 21.22 -9.84 2.73
C GLY A 111 21.15 -11.24 2.12
N GLU A 112 20.85 -12.28 2.90
CA GLU A 112 20.74 -13.66 2.44
C GLU A 112 19.28 -13.97 2.07
N VAL A 113 18.98 -13.95 0.78
CA VAL A 113 17.63 -14.23 0.26
C VAL A 113 17.71 -15.34 -0.77
N ASP A 114 17.04 -16.46 -0.48
CA ASP A 114 16.95 -17.59 -1.41
C ASP A 114 16.06 -17.25 -2.62
N ALA A 115 14.94 -16.55 -2.38
CA ALA A 115 14.00 -16.14 -3.42
C ALA A 115 13.11 -14.97 -2.97
N LEU A 116 12.64 -14.19 -3.95
CA LEU A 116 11.49 -13.29 -3.83
C LEU A 116 10.35 -13.89 -4.68
N VAL A 117 9.21 -14.14 -4.05
CA VAL A 117 8.03 -14.81 -4.66
C VAL A 117 6.85 -13.86 -4.71
#